data_AF-A0A7Y8HFX2-F1
#
_entry.id   AF-A0A7Y8HFX2-F1
#
_cell.length_a   1.000
_cell.length_b   1.000
_cell.length_c   1.000
_cell.angle_alpha   90.00
_cell.angle_beta   90.00
_cell.angle_gamma   90.00
#
_symmetry.space_group_name_H-M   'P 1'
#
loop_
_entity.id
_entity.type
_entity.pdbx_description
1 polymer ?
#
loop_
_entity_poly.entity_id
_entity_poly.type
_entity_poly.pdbx_seq_one_letter_code
_entity_poly.pdbx_strand_id
1 'polypeptide(L)'
;MIARYTRKRMADVWEAENRFRKWLQVEVSALEGMSKKGLVPAAAVKEVRKKARFDVARIEELEKTVKHDVIAFLTNVSEGVGPAARYLHLGMTSSDVLDTSLAMQLVEACGILEEDLKAFLEVLKKRAFEHRYTPIIGRTHGMHAEPTTFGLKLA
;
A
#
# COMPACT_ATOMS: atom_id res chain seq x y z
N MET A 1 -9.68 3.16 11.55
CA MET A 1 -9.51 4.61 11.82
C MET A 1 -10.73 5.32 11.27
N ILE A 2 -11.34 6.25 12.01
CA ILE A 2 -12.52 6.99 11.50
C ILE A 2 -12.09 8.08 10.51
N ALA A 3 -12.99 8.46 9.59
CA ALA A 3 -12.74 9.47 8.57
C ALA A 3 -12.19 10.80 9.13
N ARG A 4 -12.56 11.16 10.36
CA ARG A 4 -12.07 12.37 11.05
C ARG A 4 -10.54 12.46 11.17
N TYR A 5 -9.86 11.33 11.36
CA TYR A 5 -8.41 11.29 11.60
C TYR A 5 -7.62 10.72 10.43
N THR A 6 -8.30 10.11 9.45
CA THR A 6 -7.63 9.52 8.30
C THR A 6 -7.33 10.58 7.24
N ARG A 7 -6.04 10.81 6.98
CA ARG A 7 -5.61 11.68 5.88
C ARG A 7 -5.85 10.98 4.54
N LYS A 8 -6.39 11.69 3.55
CA LYS A 8 -6.74 11.14 2.23
C LYS A 8 -5.63 10.28 1.61
N ARG A 9 -4.39 10.78 1.55
CA ARG A 9 -3.27 10.03 0.97
C ARG A 9 -3.01 8.67 1.62
N MET A 10 -3.29 8.52 2.92
CA MET A 10 -3.15 7.25 3.62
C MET A 10 -4.37 6.38 3.38
N ALA A 11 -5.59 6.95 3.36
CA ALA A 11 -6.80 6.23 2.98
C ALA A 11 -6.67 5.60 1.58
N ASP A 12 -6.22 6.39 0.60
CA ASP A 12 -6.08 6.00 -0.81
C ASP A 12 -5.22 4.72 -0.98
N VAL A 13 -4.25 4.46 -0.09
CA VAL A 13 -3.45 3.22 -0.10
C VAL A 13 -4.31 1.99 0.16
N TRP A 14 -5.30 2.10 1.05
CA TRP A 14 -6.13 1.00 1.54
C TRP A 14 -7.48 0.87 0.84
N GLU A 15 -7.84 1.83 -0.02
CA GLU A 15 -9.05 1.78 -0.82
C GLU A 15 -9.07 0.53 -1.73
N ALA A 16 -10.26 -0.02 -1.94
CA ALA A 16 -10.45 -1.24 -2.74
C ALA A 16 -9.87 -1.10 -4.15
N GLU A 17 -9.99 0.09 -4.74
CA GLU A 17 -9.42 0.45 -6.03
C GLU A 17 -7.89 0.27 -6.06
N ASN A 18 -7.16 0.74 -5.05
CA ASN A 18 -5.70 0.55 -5.00
C ASN A 18 -5.36 -0.92 -4.71
N ARG A 19 -6.10 -1.57 -3.79
CA ARG A 19 -5.91 -2.99 -3.46
C ARG A 19 -6.02 -3.89 -4.71
N PHE A 20 -7.12 -3.79 -5.47
CA PHE A 20 -7.32 -4.59 -6.68
C PHE A 20 -6.34 -4.22 -7.80
N ARG A 21 -5.89 -2.97 -7.86
CA ARG A 21 -4.78 -2.57 -8.74
C ARG A 21 -3.49 -3.32 -8.40
N LYS A 22 -3.16 -3.48 -7.11
CA LYS A 22 -2.00 -4.28 -6.67
C LYS A 22 -2.18 -5.76 -6.99
N TRP A 23 -3.39 -6.32 -6.82
CA TRP A 23 -3.67 -7.70 -7.20
C TRP A 23 -3.42 -7.92 -8.69
N LEU A 24 -3.97 -7.04 -9.53
CA LEU A 24 -3.75 -7.12 -10.97
C LEU A 24 -2.26 -6.99 -11.34
N GLN A 25 -1.53 -6.11 -10.65
CA GLN A 25 -0.08 -5.96 -10.87
C GLN A 25 0.67 -7.26 -10.51
N VAL A 26 0.33 -7.93 -9.41
CA VAL A 26 0.94 -9.21 -9.02
C VAL A 26 0.61 -10.30 -10.05
N GLU A 27 -0.66 -10.44 -10.44
CA GLU A 27 -1.12 -11.41 -11.43
C GLU A 27 -0.40 -11.26 -12.78
N VAL A 28 -0.32 -10.02 -13.29
CA VAL A 28 0.36 -9.74 -14.56
C VAL A 28 1.87 -9.98 -14.44
N SER A 29 2.48 -9.66 -13.29
CA SER A 29 3.91 -9.91 -13.05
C SER A 29 4.22 -11.41 -12.97
N ALA A 30 3.36 -12.19 -12.33
CA ALA A 30 3.48 -13.64 -12.25
C ALA A 30 3.35 -14.29 -13.65
N LEU A 31 2.34 -13.87 -14.41
CA LEU A 31 2.12 -14.28 -15.80
C LEU A 31 3.34 -14.01 -16.68
N GLU A 32 3.96 -12.83 -16.56
CA GLU A 32 5.20 -12.47 -17.25
C GLU A 32 6.37 -13.36 -16.85
N GLY A 33 6.51 -13.63 -15.55
CA GLY A 33 7.51 -14.56 -15.02
C GLY A 33 7.37 -15.97 -15.60
N MET A 34 6.14 -16.48 -15.68
CA MET A 34 5.83 -17.79 -16.27
C MET A 34 6.11 -17.82 -17.78
N SER A 35 5.81 -16.74 -18.49
CA SER A 35 6.11 -16.65 -19.92
C SER A 35 7.61 -16.63 -20.20
N LYS A 36 8.41 -15.94 -19.37
CA LYS A 36 9.89 -16.00 -19.44
C LYS A 36 10.44 -17.41 -19.22
N LYS A 37 9.73 -18.26 -18.46
CA LYS A 37 10.06 -19.66 -18.25
C LYS A 37 9.50 -20.61 -19.32
N GLY A 38 8.81 -20.08 -20.34
CA GLY A 38 8.21 -20.87 -21.42
C GLY A 38 6.90 -21.60 -21.06
N LEU A 39 6.35 -21.37 -19.86
CA LEU A 39 5.12 -22.02 -19.39
C LEU A 39 3.85 -21.40 -19.98
N VAL A 40 3.91 -20.12 -20.35
CA VAL A 40 2.78 -19.37 -20.90
C VAL A 40 3.21 -18.70 -22.22
N PRO A 41 2.39 -18.75 -23.28
CA PRO A 41 2.70 -18.08 -24.55
C PRO A 41 2.84 -16.56 -24.37
N ALA A 42 3.87 -15.95 -24.96
CA ALA A 42 4.08 -14.49 -24.93
C ALA A 42 2.90 -13.69 -25.49
N ALA A 43 2.14 -14.28 -26.43
CA ALA A 43 0.92 -13.68 -26.96
C ALA A 43 -0.16 -13.50 -25.87
N ALA A 44 -0.27 -14.44 -24.92
CA ALA A 44 -1.23 -14.32 -23.82
C ALA A 44 -0.86 -13.15 -22.89
N VAL A 45 0.43 -12.98 -22.58
CA VAL A 45 0.92 -11.82 -21.80
C VAL A 45 0.53 -10.50 -22.46
N LYS A 46 0.75 -10.40 -23.78
CA LYS A 46 0.43 -9.19 -24.55
C LYS A 46 -1.07 -8.89 -24.53
N GLU A 47 -1.91 -9.90 -24.71
CA GLU A 47 -3.37 -9.75 -24.64
C GLU A 47 -3.85 -9.33 -23.25
N VAL A 48 -3.35 -9.99 -22.19
CA VAL A 48 -3.68 -9.65 -20.80
C VAL A 48 -3.26 -8.21 -20.49
N ARG A 49 -2.02 -7.80 -20.77
CA ARG A 49 -1.58 -6.41 -20.54
C ARG A 49 -2.47 -5.38 -21.24
N LYS A 50 -2.92 -5.69 -22.46
CA LYS A 50 -3.75 -4.79 -23.25
C LYS A 50 -5.16 -4.65 -22.67
N LYS A 51 -5.78 -5.78 -22.28
CA LYS A 51 -7.21 -5.87 -21.97
C LYS A 51 -7.56 -5.95 -20.49
N ALA A 52 -6.64 -6.39 -19.63
CA ALA A 52 -6.93 -6.63 -18.23
C ALA A 52 -7.27 -5.30 -17.54
N ARG A 53 -8.52 -5.20 -17.13
CA ARG A 53 -9.12 -4.11 -16.37
C ARG A 53 -10.01 -4.75 -15.32
N PHE A 54 -10.30 -4.00 -14.27
CA PHE A 54 -11.21 -4.43 -13.24
C PHE A 54 -12.21 -3.32 -12.93
N ASP A 55 -13.34 -3.69 -12.34
CA ASP A 55 -14.37 -2.80 -11.83
C ASP A 55 -14.71 -3.24 -10.40
N VAL A 56 -14.48 -2.35 -9.43
CA VAL A 56 -14.68 -2.61 -8.00
C VAL A 56 -16.12 -3.01 -7.70
N ALA A 57 -17.09 -2.30 -8.26
CA ALA A 57 -18.51 -2.56 -8.00
C ALA A 57 -18.94 -3.92 -8.57
N ARG A 58 -18.41 -4.28 -9.75
CA ARG A 58 -18.64 -5.61 -10.34
C ARG A 58 -18.02 -6.72 -9.52
N ILE A 59 -16.83 -6.52 -8.94
CA ILE A 59 -16.18 -7.50 -8.05
C ILE A 59 -17.04 -7.72 -6.80
N GLU A 60 -17.52 -6.65 -6.16
CA GLU A 60 -18.38 -6.74 -4.98
C GLU A 60 -19.71 -7.45 -5.28
N GLU A 61 -20.27 -7.26 -6.49
CA GLU A 61 -21.45 -8.00 -6.94
C GLU A 61 -21.15 -9.50 -7.09
N LEU A 62 -20.06 -9.85 -7.77
CA LEU A 62 -19.65 -11.25 -7.99
C LEU A 62 -19.36 -11.95 -6.65
N GLU A 63 -18.70 -11.28 -5.72
CA GLU A 63 -18.35 -11.81 -4.40
C GLU A 63 -19.60 -12.24 -3.61
N LYS A 64 -20.73 -11.55 -3.77
CA LYS A 64 -22.00 -11.96 -3.14
C LYS A 64 -22.45 -13.35 -3.57
N THR A 65 -22.09 -13.78 -4.76
CA THR A 65 -22.43 -15.11 -5.30
C THR A 65 -21.32 -16.12 -5.02
N VAL A 66 -20.07 -15.82 -5.35
CA VAL A 66 -18.96 -16.79 -5.24
C VAL A 66 -18.43 -16.94 -3.82
N LYS A 67 -18.75 -15.99 -2.91
CA LYS A 67 -18.31 -15.96 -1.50
C LYS A 67 -16.79 -16.06 -1.31
N HIS A 68 -16.04 -15.61 -2.32
CA HIS A 68 -14.58 -15.59 -2.32
C HIS A 68 -14.09 -14.42 -3.20
N ASP A 69 -13.42 -13.47 -2.56
CA ASP A 69 -12.89 -12.23 -3.12
C ASP A 69 -11.92 -12.43 -4.31
N VAL A 70 -10.92 -13.30 -4.19
CA VAL A 70 -9.96 -13.58 -5.29
C VAL A 70 -10.67 -14.19 -6.50
N ILE A 71 -11.62 -15.11 -6.29
CA ILE A 71 -12.42 -15.68 -7.38
C ILE A 71 -13.27 -14.59 -8.04
N ALA A 72 -13.90 -13.72 -7.25
CA ALA A 72 -14.70 -12.61 -7.77
C ALA A 72 -13.85 -11.65 -8.62
N PHE A 73 -12.67 -11.29 -8.13
CA PHE A 73 -11.69 -10.47 -8.83
C PHE A 73 -11.25 -11.10 -10.16
N LEU A 74 -10.80 -12.36 -10.14
CA LEU A 74 -10.35 -13.07 -11.34
C LEU A 74 -11.48 -13.23 -12.36
N THR A 75 -12.71 -13.48 -11.89
CA THR A 75 -13.90 -13.56 -12.75
C THR A 75 -14.14 -12.23 -13.46
N ASN A 76 -14.12 -11.12 -12.73
CA ASN A 76 -14.29 -9.78 -13.31
C ASN A 76 -13.20 -9.45 -14.36
N VAL A 77 -11.92 -9.71 -14.05
CA VAL A 77 -10.83 -9.48 -15.01
C VAL A 77 -10.99 -10.36 -16.25
N SER A 78 -11.45 -11.60 -16.06
CA SER A 78 -11.65 -12.56 -17.15
C SER A 78 -12.75 -12.14 -18.13
N GLU A 79 -13.80 -11.45 -17.67
CA GLU A 79 -14.88 -10.91 -18.50
C GLU A 79 -14.34 -10.00 -19.63
N GLY A 80 -13.31 -9.19 -19.34
CA GLY A 80 -12.70 -8.29 -20.33
C GLY A 80 -11.56 -8.89 -21.15
N VAL A 81 -10.78 -9.80 -20.57
CA VAL A 81 -9.62 -10.41 -21.23
C VAL A 81 -10.02 -11.52 -22.21
N GLY A 82 -11.02 -12.32 -21.88
CA GLY A 82 -11.45 -13.47 -22.67
C GLY A 82 -10.50 -14.68 -22.54
N PRO A 83 -10.27 -15.47 -23.61
CA PRO A 83 -9.59 -16.77 -23.50
C PRO A 83 -8.17 -16.75 -22.92
N ALA A 84 -7.46 -15.63 -23.03
CA ALA A 84 -6.12 -15.48 -22.44
C ALA A 84 -6.15 -15.44 -20.90
N ALA A 85 -7.31 -15.14 -20.29
CA ALA A 85 -7.47 -15.08 -18.84
C ALA A 85 -7.25 -16.43 -18.15
N ARG A 86 -7.35 -17.55 -18.89
CA ARG A 86 -7.06 -18.90 -18.35
C ARG A 86 -5.63 -19.07 -17.81
N TYR A 87 -4.72 -18.16 -18.18
CA TYR A 87 -3.35 -18.14 -17.70
C TYR A 87 -3.14 -17.24 -16.48
N LEU A 88 -4.13 -16.41 -16.13
CA LEU A 88 -4.12 -15.68 -14.86
C LEU A 88 -4.27 -16.67 -13.71
N HIS A 89 -3.60 -16.38 -12.60
CA HIS A 89 -3.59 -17.22 -11.39
C HIS A 89 -3.05 -18.65 -11.57
N LEU A 90 -2.43 -18.97 -12.72
CA LEU A 90 -2.00 -20.32 -13.03
C LEU A 90 -0.93 -20.81 -12.05
N GLY A 91 -1.22 -21.83 -11.25
CA GLY A 91 -0.26 -22.41 -10.31
C GLY A 91 0.05 -21.53 -9.10
N MET A 92 -0.72 -20.46 -8.89
CA MET A 92 -0.70 -19.66 -7.65
C MET A 92 -1.85 -20.08 -6.73
N THR A 93 -1.69 -19.75 -5.46
CA THR A 93 -2.76 -19.74 -4.47
C THR A 93 -3.23 -18.31 -4.23
N SER A 94 -4.41 -18.15 -3.61
CA SER A 94 -4.93 -16.83 -3.21
C SER A 94 -3.89 -16.01 -2.42
N SER A 95 -3.20 -16.64 -1.47
CA SER A 95 -2.22 -15.96 -0.60
C SER A 95 -1.03 -15.39 -1.36
N ASP A 96 -0.60 -16.00 -2.47
CA ASP A 96 0.49 -15.46 -3.29
C ASP A 96 0.16 -14.05 -3.81
N VAL A 97 -1.12 -13.80 -4.12
CA VAL A 97 -1.63 -12.49 -4.54
C VAL A 97 -1.88 -11.59 -3.34
N LEU A 98 -2.57 -12.10 -2.32
CA LEU A 98 -2.97 -11.33 -1.14
C LEU A 98 -1.77 -10.80 -0.37
N ASP A 99 -0.81 -11.67 -0.04
CA ASP A 99 0.31 -11.29 0.83
C ASP A 99 1.30 -10.40 0.09
N THR A 100 1.56 -10.70 -1.20
CA THR A 100 2.43 -9.85 -2.03
C THR A 100 1.83 -8.47 -2.23
N SER A 101 0.52 -8.38 -2.53
CA SER A 101 -0.15 -7.09 -2.71
C SER A 101 -0.24 -6.29 -1.41
N LEU A 102 -0.47 -6.96 -0.28
CA LEU A 102 -0.42 -6.35 1.05
C LEU A 102 0.97 -5.78 1.34
N ALA A 103 2.03 -6.52 1.05
CA ALA A 103 3.41 -6.02 1.18
C ALA A 103 3.64 -4.76 0.32
N MET A 104 3.10 -4.71 -0.90
CA MET A 104 3.17 -3.52 -1.74
C MET A 104 2.42 -2.32 -1.12
N GLN A 105 1.23 -2.52 -0.57
CA GLN A 105 0.48 -1.46 0.13
C GLN A 105 1.23 -0.98 1.40
N LEU A 106 1.87 -1.90 2.13
CA LEU A 106 2.69 -1.56 3.29
C LEU A 106 3.89 -0.68 2.89
N VAL A 107 4.56 -0.99 1.77
CA VAL A 107 5.64 -0.15 1.24
C VAL A 107 5.14 1.26 0.90
N GLU A 108 3.97 1.39 0.27
CA GLU A 108 3.36 2.70 0.00
C GLU A 108 3.04 3.47 1.28
N ALA A 109 2.44 2.81 2.27
CA ALA A 109 2.14 3.41 3.55
C ALA A 109 3.42 3.85 4.30
N CYS A 110 4.46 3.02 4.29
CA CYS A 110 5.76 3.34 4.87
C CYS A 110 6.40 4.56 4.20
N GLY A 111 6.31 4.69 2.87
CA GLY A 111 6.79 5.87 2.15
C GLY A 111 6.13 7.17 2.64
N ILE A 112 4.80 7.15 2.83
CA ILE A 112 4.05 8.30 3.37
C ILE A 112 4.52 8.66 4.79
N LEU A 113 4.72 7.65 5.63
CA LEU A 113 5.16 7.85 7.02
C LEU A 113 6.61 8.37 7.07
N GLU A 114 7.48 7.89 6.20
CA GLU A 114 8.86 8.34 6.12
C GLU A 114 8.96 9.81 5.71
N GLU A 115 8.18 10.24 4.71
CA GLU A 115 8.08 11.65 4.32
C GLU A 115 7.60 12.53 5.48
N ASP A 116 6.61 12.07 6.24
CA ASP A 116 6.08 12.79 7.40
C ASP A 116 7.09 12.91 8.53
N LEU A 117 7.82 11.83 8.80
CA LEU A 117 8.88 11.84 9.81
C LEU A 117 9.97 12.82 9.42
N LYS A 118 10.39 12.85 8.16
CA LYS A 118 11.38 13.83 7.66
C LYS A 118 10.87 15.26 7.84
N ALA A 119 9.63 15.54 7.46
CA ALA A 119 9.04 16.87 7.63
C ALA A 119 8.93 17.27 9.11
N PHE A 120 8.54 16.34 9.98
CA PHE A 120 8.44 16.58 11.41
C PHE A 120 9.81 16.81 12.06
N LEU A 121 10.83 16.05 11.68
CA LEU A 121 12.21 16.23 12.14
C LEU A 121 12.75 17.62 11.77
N GLU A 122 12.47 18.13 10.56
CA GLU A 122 12.87 19.49 10.18
C GLU A 122 12.17 20.57 11.02
N VAL A 123 10.89 20.36 11.38
CA VAL A 123 10.17 21.26 12.30
C VAL A 123 10.81 21.23 13.69
N LEU A 124 11.05 20.04 14.25
CA LEU A 124 11.69 19.89 15.57
C LEU A 124 13.07 20.53 15.58
N LYS A 125 13.89 20.25 14.58
CA LYS A 125 15.23 20.84 14.40
C LYS A 125 15.17 22.37 14.39
N LYS A 126 14.27 22.95 13.59
CA LYS A 126 14.08 24.41 13.55
C LYS A 126 13.73 24.97 14.93
N ARG A 127 12.79 24.36 15.64
CA ARG A 127 12.37 24.81 16.98
C ARG A 127 13.47 24.61 18.02
N ALA A 128 14.25 23.54 17.93
CA ALA A 128 15.39 23.28 18.81
C ALA A 128 16.46 24.37 18.66
N PHE A 129 16.79 24.77 17.43
CA PHE A 129 17.73 25.87 17.18
C PHE A 129 17.17 27.24 17.58
N GLU A 130 15.89 27.52 17.31
CA GLU A 130 15.22 28.76 17.73
C GLU A 130 15.29 28.95 19.26
N HIS A 131 15.13 27.86 20.02
CA HIS A 131 15.13 27.88 21.48
C HIS A 131 16.45 27.41 22.11
N ARG A 132 17.54 27.38 21.33
CA ARG A 132 18.85 26.85 21.75
C ARG A 132 19.32 27.40 23.10
N TYR A 133 19.07 28.67 23.35
CA TYR A 133 19.49 29.38 24.56
C TYR A 133 18.31 29.84 25.44
N THR A 134 17.08 29.38 25.19
CA THR A 134 15.93 29.69 26.05
C THR A 134 16.04 28.89 27.35
N PRO A 135 16.31 29.51 28.53
CA PRO A 135 16.47 28.78 29.78
C PRO A 135 15.13 28.22 30.26
N ILE A 136 15.13 26.99 30.76
CA ILE A 136 14.01 26.35 31.44
C ILE A 136 14.49 25.59 32.67
N ILE A 137 13.58 25.31 33.61
CA ILE A 137 13.89 24.41 34.72
C ILE A 137 13.80 22.95 34.24
N GLY A 138 14.88 22.20 34.39
CA GLY A 138 14.88 20.76 34.19
C GLY A 138 13.94 20.07 35.18
N ARG A 139 13.43 18.89 34.81
CA ARG A 139 12.57 18.10 35.70
C ARG A 139 12.92 16.62 35.66
N THR A 140 13.11 16.04 36.85
CA THR A 140 13.22 14.60 37.09
C THR A 140 12.11 14.18 38.06
N HIS A 141 11.38 13.10 37.77
CA HIS A 141 10.17 12.73 38.51
C HIS A 141 9.12 13.86 38.61
N GLY A 142 9.11 14.79 37.64
CA GLY A 142 8.24 15.97 37.66
C GLY A 142 8.69 17.10 38.60
N MET A 143 9.72 16.88 39.42
CA MET A 143 10.27 17.85 40.37
C MET A 143 11.35 18.70 39.72
N HIS A 144 11.52 19.95 40.18
CA HIS A 144 12.59 20.82 39.70
C HIS A 144 13.96 20.19 39.93
N ALA A 145 14.76 20.16 38.87
CA ALA A 145 16.16 19.76 38.86
C ALA A 145 17.03 20.96 38.46
N GLU A 146 18.18 20.71 37.85
CA GLU A 146 19.06 21.77 37.36
C GLU A 146 18.48 22.51 36.13
N PRO A 147 18.82 23.80 35.94
CA PRO A 147 18.47 24.54 34.73
C PRO A 147 19.03 23.88 33.45
N THR A 148 18.27 23.96 32.38
CA THR A 148 18.67 23.52 31.03
C THR A 148 18.10 24.47 29.98
N THR A 149 18.17 24.15 28.68
CA THR A 149 17.53 24.96 27.62
C THR A 149 16.37 24.22 26.96
N PHE A 150 15.34 24.97 26.55
CA PHE A 150 14.19 24.38 25.85
C PHE A 150 14.60 23.79 24.50
N GLY A 151 15.59 24.38 23.82
CA GLY A 151 16.17 23.83 22.61
C GLY A 151 16.74 22.43 22.81
N LEU A 152 17.46 22.17 23.90
CA LEU A 152 17.96 20.83 24.23
C LEU A 152 16.82 19.83 24.49
N LYS A 153 15.69 20.29 25.03
CA LYS A 153 14.52 19.43 25.27
C LYS A 153 13.82 18.97 23.97
N LEU A 154 13.95 19.75 22.90
CA LEU A 154 13.36 19.47 21.58
C LEU A 154 14.27 18.67 20.66
N ALA A 155 15.57 18.58 20.99
CA ALA A 155 16.63 17.97 20.18
C ALA A 155 16.68 16.44 20.32
#